data_AF-A0AAW2PLS9-F1
#
_entry.id   AF-A0AAW2PLS9-F1
#
_cell.length_a   1.000
_cell.length_b   1.000
_cell.length_c   1.000
_cell.angle_alpha   90.00
_cell.angle_beta   90.00
_cell.angle_gamma   90.00
#
_symmetry.space_group_name_H-M   'P 1'
#
loop_
_entity.id
_entity.type
_entity.pdbx_description
1 polymer ?
#
loop_
_entity_poly.entity_id
_entity_poly.type
_entity_poly.pdbx_seq_one_letter_code
_entity_poly.pdbx_strand_id
1 'polypeptide(L)'
;MKQEQVIVKGYFAWSWCDNFEWKEGYKVRFGTIYVNFNNNQTRYPKLSSLWFTKFLKSKKKSRPASMKRQIEDNSENVAEKRLRVLKE
;
A
#
# COMPACT_ATOMS: atom_id res chain seq x y z
N MET A 1 -15.36 11.04 -17.45
CA MET A 1 -14.09 11.26 -16.72
C MET A 1 -12.99 10.45 -17.41
N LYS A 2 -11.89 11.09 -17.85
CA LYS A 2 -10.73 10.36 -18.38
C LYS A 2 -9.99 9.71 -17.21
N GLN A 3 -9.76 8.40 -17.28
CA GLN A 3 -8.89 7.71 -16.34
C GLN A 3 -7.44 7.84 -16.83
N GLU A 4 -6.60 8.47 -16.03
CA GLU A 4 -5.16 8.51 -16.28
C GLU A 4 -4.52 7.18 -15.90
N GLN A 5 -3.57 6.73 -16.72
CA GLN A 5 -2.95 5.42 -16.56
C GLN A 5 -1.68 5.55 -15.72
N VAL A 6 -1.85 5.48 -14.40
CA VAL A 6 -0.75 5.52 -13.44
C VAL A 6 -0.31 4.11 -13.07
N ILE A 7 1.00 3.86 -13.08
CA ILE A 7 1.59 2.58 -12.69
C ILE A 7 1.78 2.54 -11.17
N VAL A 8 0.81 1.97 -10.46
CA VAL A 8 0.88 1.79 -8.99
C VAL A 8 1.59 0.48 -8.67
N LYS A 9 2.73 0.56 -7.96
CA LYS A 9 3.55 -0.61 -7.60
C LYS A 9 3.17 -1.24 -6.26
N GLY A 10 2.55 -0.48 -5.35
CA GLY A 10 2.22 -0.95 -4.02
C GLY A 10 1.35 0.03 -3.24
N TYR A 11 0.86 -0.42 -2.09
CA TYR A 11 0.02 0.34 -1.18
C TYR A 11 0.39 -0.01 0.27
N PHE A 12 0.60 1.02 1.10
CA PHE A 12 0.87 0.88 2.52
C PHE A 12 -0.26 1.53 3.30
N ALA A 13 -0.96 0.75 4.13
CA ALA A 13 -2.02 1.27 4.97
C ALA A 13 -1.43 2.01 6.18
N TRP A 14 -1.83 3.27 6.36
CA TRP A 14 -1.60 3.98 7.60
C TRP A 14 -2.72 3.64 8.60
N SER A 15 -2.46 3.05 9.75
CA SER A 15 -1.16 2.54 10.23
C SER A 15 -1.29 1.08 10.67
N TRP A 16 -0.14 0.43 10.90
CA TRP A 16 -0.15 -0.94 11.39
C TRP A 16 -0.81 -1.04 12.77
N CYS A 17 -0.43 -0.18 13.72
CA CYS A 17 -1.02 -0.10 15.06
C CYS A 17 -1.28 1.35 15.50
N ASP A 18 -2.15 1.52 16.50
CA ASP A 18 -2.38 2.83 17.10
C ASP A 18 -1.06 3.39 17.66
N ASN A 19 -0.78 4.65 17.35
CA ASN A 19 0.45 5.36 17.68
C ASN A 19 0.14 6.79 18.15
N PHE A 20 1.18 7.59 18.39
CA PHE A 20 1.06 8.99 18.77
C PHE A 20 0.81 9.85 17.53
N GLU A 21 -0.35 10.50 17.47
CA GLU A 21 -0.79 11.24 16.29
C GLU A 21 -0.61 12.75 16.43
N TRP A 22 0.66 13.14 16.53
CA TRP A 22 1.12 14.52 16.48
C TRP A 22 0.33 15.45 17.41
N LYS A 23 -0.40 16.41 16.84
CA LYS A 23 -1.22 17.39 17.58
C LYS A 23 -2.32 16.74 18.41
N GLU A 24 -2.84 15.60 17.97
CA GLU A 24 -3.95 14.89 18.63
C GLU A 24 -3.48 13.91 19.72
N GLY A 25 -2.16 13.67 19.80
CA GLY A 25 -1.57 12.69 20.71
C GLY A 25 -2.22 11.32 20.54
N TYR A 26 -2.64 10.69 21.65
CA TYR A 26 -3.25 9.35 21.63
C TYR A 26 -4.79 9.34 21.54
N LYS A 27 -5.42 10.49 21.25
CA LYS A 27 -6.88 10.60 21.17
C LYS A 27 -7.43 9.96 19.90
N VAL A 28 -6.73 10.11 18.78
CA VAL A 28 -7.11 9.56 17.47
C VAL A 28 -6.35 8.26 17.21
N ARG A 29 -7.01 7.29 16.55
CA ARG A 29 -6.53 5.90 16.43
C ARG A 29 -6.70 5.36 15.03
N PHE A 30 -5.67 5.51 14.20
CA PHE A 30 -5.66 5.06 12.79
C PHE A 30 -5.18 3.62 12.60
N GLY A 31 -4.63 2.99 13.64
CA GLY A 31 -4.05 1.66 13.54
C GLY A 31 -5.06 0.59 13.17
N THR A 32 -4.65 -0.37 12.36
CA THR A 32 -5.42 -1.62 12.18
C THR A 32 -5.35 -2.51 13.44
N ILE A 33 -4.38 -2.26 14.32
CA ILE A 33 -4.22 -2.91 15.63
C ILE A 33 -4.46 -1.86 16.72
N TYR A 34 -5.38 -2.15 17.64
CA TYR A 34 -5.60 -1.36 18.84
C TYR A 34 -4.44 -1.54 19.83
N VAL A 35 -3.94 -0.44 20.39
CA VAL A 35 -2.90 -0.45 21.43
C VAL A 35 -3.48 0.09 22.74
N ASN A 36 -3.39 -0.70 23.79
CA ASN A 36 -3.74 -0.25 25.14
C ASN A 36 -2.52 0.44 25.79
N PHE A 37 -2.42 1.76 25.63
CA PHE A 37 -1.32 2.56 26.19
C PHE A 37 -1.24 2.52 27.71
N ASN A 38 -2.34 2.23 28.41
CA ASN A 38 -2.39 2.17 29.87
C ASN A 38 -2.09 0.77 30.43
N ASN A 39 -2.05 -0.25 29.57
CA ASN A 39 -1.80 -1.64 29.97
C ASN A 39 -0.65 -2.23 29.16
N ASN A 40 0.58 -1.82 29.51
CA ASN A 40 1.83 -2.34 28.94
C ASN A 40 1.86 -2.37 27.40
N GLN A 41 1.18 -1.42 26.75
CA GLN A 41 1.08 -1.35 25.29
C GLN A 41 0.55 -2.63 24.62
N THR A 42 -0.34 -3.35 25.31
CA THR A 42 -0.92 -4.61 24.80
C THR A 42 -1.69 -4.36 23.49
N ARG A 43 -1.59 -5.30 22.55
CA ARG A 43 -2.06 -5.14 21.16
C ARG A 43 -3.22 -6.08 20.85
N TYR A 44 -4.27 -5.54 20.24
CA TYR A 44 -5.47 -6.29 19.88
C TYR A 44 -5.84 -6.01 18.41
N PRO A 45 -6.00 -7.04 17.57
CA PRO A 45 -6.36 -6.82 16.16
C PRO A 45 -7.77 -6.24 16.06
N LYS A 46 -7.94 -5.14 15.31
CA LYS A 46 -9.27 -4.59 14.99
C LYS A 46 -9.91 -5.38 13.83
N LEU A 47 -11.20 -5.15 13.61
CA LEU A 47 -11.91 -5.72 12.45
C LEU A 47 -11.24 -5.36 11.12
N SER A 48 -10.65 -4.17 11.00
CA SER A 48 -9.88 -3.76 9.82
C SER A 48 -8.66 -4.64 9.57
N SER A 49 -7.93 -5.06 10.61
CA SER A 49 -6.81 -6.01 10.48
C SER A 49 -7.28 -7.37 9.98
N LEU A 50 -8.41 -7.87 10.49
CA LEU A 50 -8.99 -9.14 10.06
C LEU A 50 -9.47 -9.07 8.60
N TRP A 51 -10.13 -7.97 8.24
CA TRP A 51 -10.56 -7.72 6.87
C TRP A 51 -9.36 -7.62 5.91
N PHE A 52 -8.34 -6.83 6.26
CA PHE A 52 -7.16 -6.63 5.41
C PHE A 52 -6.40 -7.94 5.20
N THR A 53 -6.30 -8.78 6.24
CA THR A 53 -5.74 -10.13 6.12
C THR A 53 -6.53 -10.99 5.14
N LYS A 54 -7.87 -10.98 5.20
CA LYS A 54 -8.72 -11.72 4.25
C LYS A 54 -8.59 -11.17 2.84
N PHE A 55 -8.54 -9.85 2.68
CA PHE A 55 -8.36 -9.18 1.39
C PHE A 55 -7.04 -9.59 0.74
N LEU A 56 -5.92 -9.55 1.48
CA LEU A 56 -4.60 -9.95 0.98
C LEU A 56 -4.50 -11.45 0.69
N LYS A 57 -5.18 -12.30 1.47
CA LYS A 57 -5.24 -13.75 1.24
C LYS A 57 -6.17 -14.16 0.11
N SER A 58 -7.04 -13.27 -0.37
CA SER A 58 -7.94 -13.60 -1.47
C SER A 58 -7.11 -13.96 -2.71
N LYS A 59 -7.39 -15.13 -3.29
CA LYS A 59 -6.73 -15.54 -4.52
C LYS A 59 -7.03 -14.47 -5.57
N LYS A 60 -5.98 -13.93 -6.20
CA LYS A 60 -6.15 -13.12 -7.41
C LYS A 60 -7.02 -13.95 -8.36
N LYS A 61 -8.21 -13.45 -8.70
CA LYS A 61 -8.91 -13.97 -9.89
C LYS A 61 -7.88 -13.86 -11.01
N SER A 62 -7.55 -14.99 -11.63
CA SER A 62 -6.61 -15.02 -12.75
C SER A 62 -7.08 -13.94 -13.73
N ARG A 63 -6.22 -12.95 -13.98
CA ARG A 63 -6.51 -12.01 -15.07
C ARG A 63 -6.69 -12.89 -16.31
N PRO A 64 -7.78 -12.74 -17.09
CA PRO A 64 -7.90 -13.44 -18.34
C PRO A 64 -6.63 -13.17 -19.16
N ALA A 65 -6.11 -14.20 -19.83
CA ALA A 65 -4.81 -14.14 -20.51
C ALA A 65 -4.69 -12.94 -21.48
N SER A 66 -5.81 -12.44 -21.98
CA SER A 66 -5.93 -11.24 -22.83
C SER A 66 -5.54 -9.90 -22.17
N MET A 67 -5.34 -9.86 -20.85
CA MET A 67 -4.87 -8.68 -20.10
C MET A 67 -3.42 -8.80 -19.60
N LYS A 68 -2.68 -9.82 -20.05
CA LYS A 68 -1.21 -9.85 -20.00
C LYS A 68 -0.65 -8.99 -21.13
N ARG A 69 -0.86 -7.67 -21.10
CA ARG A 69 -0.25 -6.77 -22.10
C ARG A 69 1.12 -6.27 -21.62
N GLN A 70 2.15 -6.64 -22.39
CA GLN A 70 3.38 -5.90 -22.71
C GLN A 70 4.05 -5.15 -21.55
N ILE A 71 4.61 -5.88 -20.58
CA ILE A 71 5.58 -5.28 -19.63
C ILE A 71 7.03 -5.43 -20.15
N GLU A 72 7.29 -6.30 -21.14
CA GLU A 72 8.64 -6.54 -21.64
C GLU A 72 9.14 -5.46 -22.63
N ASP A 73 8.26 -4.81 -23.38
CA ASP A 73 8.66 -3.87 -24.46
C ASP A 73 9.07 -2.44 -24.01
N ASN A 74 9.07 -2.14 -22.71
CA ASN A 74 9.39 -0.79 -22.21
C ASN A 74 10.65 -0.70 -21.34
N SER A 75 11.39 -1.81 -21.19
CA SER A 75 12.63 -1.83 -20.40
C SER A 75 13.76 -1.03 -21.07
N GLU A 76 13.87 -1.09 -22.40
CA GLU A 76 14.87 -0.36 -23.18
C GLU A 76 14.67 1.17 -23.10
N ASN A 77 13.40 1.62 -23.14
CA ASN A 77 13.07 3.04 -23.13
C ASN A 77 13.37 3.72 -21.78
N VAL A 78 13.35 2.99 -20.66
CA VAL A 78 13.66 3.54 -19.33
C VAL A 78 15.16 3.81 -19.15
N ALA A 79 16.03 2.97 -19.72
CA ALA A 79 17.49 3.17 -19.65
C ALA A 79 17.93 4.40 -20.44
N GLU A 80 17.39 4.58 -21.66
CA GLU A 80 17.67 5.77 -22.48
C GLU A 80 17.14 7.06 -21.86
N LYS A 81 15.96 7.02 -21.22
CA LYS A 81 15.39 8.17 -20.50
C LYS A 81 16.26 8.61 -19.33
N ARG A 82 16.86 7.66 -18.60
CA ARG A 82 17.80 7.94 -17.49
C ARG A 82 19.12 8.52 -17.99
N LEU A 83 19.61 8.05 -19.14
CA LEU A 83 20.84 8.55 -19.76
C LEU A 83 20.71 9.99 -20.29
N ARG A 84 19.52 10.43 -20.70
CA ARG A 84 19.27 11.84 -21.07
C ARG A 84 19.30 12.78 -19.88
N VAL A 85 18.68 12.39 -18.76
CA VAL A 85 18.62 13.22 -17.54
C VAL A 85 20.01 13.44 -16.91
N LEU A 86 20.97 12.56 -17.17
CA LEU A 86 22.35 12.70 -16.68
C LEU A 86 23.26 13.53 -17.59
N LYS A 87 22.77 13.97 -18.76
CA LYS A 87 23.53 14.74 -19.76
C LYS A 87 23.07 16.21 -19.85
N GLU A 88 22.11 16.62 -19.04
CA GLU A 88 21.69 18.01 -18.79
C GLU A 88 22.28 18.48 -17.46
#